data_AF-A0A924YFR4-F1
#
_entry.id   AF-A0A924YFR4-F1
#
_cell.length_a   1.000
_cell.length_b   1.000
_cell.length_c   1.000
_cell.angle_alpha   90.00
_cell.angle_beta   90.00
_cell.angle_gamma   90.00
#
_symmetry.space_group_name_H-M   'P 1'
#
loop_
_entity.id
_entity.type
_entity.pdbx_description
1 polymer ?
#
loop_
_entity_poly.entity_id
_entity_poly.type
_entity_poly.pdbx_seq_one_letter_code
_entity_poly.pdbx_strand_id
1 'polypeptide(L)'
;MSATPTTFNDNVVLKPVDNKTLHTALSTRSRPPRPSALDASLTLAWRAMLKIKHVPMQLFDVTMFPIMMTLMFTFLFGGALAGSVGEYLHFLLPGIFVMTVTMISMYTAMALNNDITKGIFDRFRSLPFWRPAVIVGALLGDTVRYTVASVVV
;
A
#
# COMPACT_ATOMS: atom_id res chain seq x y z
N MET A 1 25.02 -51.47 -11.00
CA MET A 1 24.93 -50.00 -11.09
C MET A 1 25.73 -49.44 -9.92
N SER A 2 27.07 -49.42 -10.03
CA SER A 2 27.98 -49.00 -8.95
C SER A 2 28.22 -47.49 -9.04
N ALA A 3 27.93 -46.78 -7.95
CA ALA A 3 28.27 -45.38 -7.79
C ALA A 3 29.80 -45.21 -7.68
N THR A 4 30.38 -44.39 -8.55
CA THR A 4 31.78 -43.96 -8.46
C THR A 4 31.93 -43.00 -7.27
N PRO A 5 32.85 -43.26 -6.31
CA PRO A 5 33.08 -42.34 -5.20
C PRO A 5 33.85 -41.12 -5.70
N THR A 6 33.29 -39.92 -5.55
CA THR A 6 34.02 -38.68 -5.78
C THR A 6 34.99 -38.47 -4.62
N THR A 7 36.28 -38.69 -4.87
CA THR A 7 37.36 -38.35 -3.95
C THR A 7 37.45 -36.83 -3.83
N PHE A 8 37.07 -36.28 -2.67
CA PHE A 8 37.35 -34.89 -2.34
C PHE A 8 38.87 -34.79 -2.16
N ASN A 9 39.53 -33.95 -2.96
CA ASN A 9 40.98 -33.85 -2.99
C ASN A 9 41.48 -33.14 -1.72
N ASP A 10 41.95 -33.91 -0.74
CA ASP A 10 42.45 -33.41 0.55
C ASP A 10 43.76 -32.61 0.45
N ASN A 11 44.32 -32.44 -0.76
CA ASN A 11 45.58 -31.76 -1.02
C ASN A 11 45.45 -30.24 -1.23
N VAL A 12 44.29 -29.65 -0.95
CA VAL A 12 44.13 -28.19 -1.01
C VAL A 12 44.69 -27.60 0.29
N VAL A 13 45.97 -27.22 0.27
CA VAL A 13 46.60 -26.44 1.35
C VAL A 13 45.93 -25.06 1.39
N LEU A 14 44.98 -24.87 2.31
CA LEU A 14 44.32 -23.60 2.54
C LEU A 14 45.37 -22.58 3.00
N LYS A 15 45.60 -21.55 2.18
CA LYS A 15 46.48 -20.43 2.52
C LYS A 15 45.97 -19.80 3.83
N PRO A 16 46.82 -19.58 4.85
CA PRO A 16 46.38 -19.01 6.12
C PRO A 16 45.75 -17.64 5.86
N VAL A 17 44.48 -17.49 6.27
CA VAL A 17 43.71 -16.27 6.05
C VAL A 17 44.27 -15.18 6.97
N ASP A 18 44.71 -14.06 6.38
CA ASP A 18 45.28 -12.94 7.12
C ASP A 18 44.19 -12.26 7.98
N ASN A 19 44.41 -12.16 9.29
CA ASN A 19 43.47 -11.50 10.20
C ASN A 19 43.11 -10.09 9.77
N LYS A 20 44.01 -9.34 9.10
CA LYS A 20 43.68 -8.00 8.59
C LYS A 20 42.63 -8.06 7.48
N THR A 21 42.72 -9.06 6.60
CA THR A 21 41.69 -9.31 5.57
C THR A 21 40.36 -9.75 6.18
N LEU A 22 40.39 -10.55 7.27
CA LEU A 22 39.19 -10.91 8.03
C LEU A 22 38.54 -9.70 8.70
N HIS A 23 39.31 -8.82 9.33
CA HIS A 23 38.79 -7.60 9.95
C HIS A 23 38.23 -6.60 8.93
N THR A 24 38.73 -6.62 7.69
CA THR A 24 38.20 -5.79 6.59
C THR A 24 36.92 -6.39 6.00
N ALA A 25 36.82 -7.73 5.96
CA ALA A 25 35.63 -8.44 5.49
C ALA A 25 34.49 -8.44 6.53
N LEU A 26 34.81 -8.40 7.82
CA LEU A 26 33.83 -8.21 8.89
C LEU A 26 33.38 -6.76 8.90
N SER A 27 32.15 -6.50 8.44
CA SER A 27 31.57 -5.16 8.43
C SER A 27 31.57 -4.55 9.84
N THR A 28 32.49 -3.64 10.11
CA THR A 28 32.60 -2.87 11.37
C THR A 28 31.60 -1.72 11.45
N ARG A 29 30.65 -1.65 10.51
CA ARG A 29 29.65 -0.59 10.46
C ARG A 29 28.68 -0.75 11.64
N SER A 30 28.55 0.29 12.46
CA SER A 30 27.56 0.33 13.54
C SER A 30 26.17 0.05 12.99
N ARG A 31 25.44 -0.87 13.63
CA ARG A 31 24.06 -1.23 13.25
C ARG A 31 23.18 0.03 13.28
N PRO A 32 22.40 0.32 12.22
CA PRO A 32 21.51 1.47 12.25
C PRO A 32 20.47 1.33 13.37
N PRO A 33 20.08 2.44 14.01
CA PRO A 33 19.05 2.43 15.04
C PRO A 33 17.71 1.94 14.46
N ARG A 34 16.87 1.37 15.32
CA ARG A 34 15.53 0.92 14.93
C ARG A 34 14.70 2.12 14.50
N PRO A 35 13.98 2.08 13.36
CA PRO A 35 13.09 3.16 12.95
C PRO A 35 12.00 3.40 13.99
N SER A 36 11.61 4.65 14.18
CA SER A 36 10.45 4.99 15.00
C SER A 36 9.15 4.45 14.38
N ALA A 37 8.13 4.24 15.22
CA ALA A 37 6.78 3.91 14.76
C ALA A 37 6.21 4.96 13.80
N LEU A 38 6.58 6.23 14.00
CA LEU A 38 6.20 7.33 13.12
C LEU A 38 6.88 7.21 11.76
N ASP A 39 8.20 7.02 11.72
CA ASP A 39 8.96 6.91 10.47
C ASP A 39 8.48 5.72 9.62
N ALA A 40 8.20 4.59 10.28
CA ALA A 40 7.65 3.41 9.63
C ALA A 40 6.27 3.69 9.02
N SER A 41 5.39 4.34 9.78
CA SER A 41 4.05 4.69 9.32
C SER A 41 4.10 5.70 8.17
N LEU A 42 4.97 6.72 8.27
CA LEU A 42 5.13 7.75 7.25
C LEU A 42 5.70 7.16 5.95
N THR A 43 6.66 6.24 6.05
CA THR A 43 7.24 5.55 4.89
C THR A 43 6.19 4.71 4.16
N LEU A 44 5.32 4.03 4.91
CA LEU A 44 4.24 3.23 4.34
C LEU A 44 3.09 4.10 3.81
N ALA A 45 2.80 5.23 4.46
CA ALA A 45 1.89 6.25 3.95
C ALA A 45 2.39 6.85 2.63
N TRP A 46 3.68 7.19 2.56
CA TRP A 46 4.34 7.60 1.34
C TRP A 46 4.18 6.53 0.25
N ARG A 47 4.43 5.26 0.58
CA ARG A 47 4.21 4.14 -0.36
C ARG A 47 2.77 4.06 -0.85
N ALA A 48 1.78 4.25 0.02
CA ALA A 48 0.37 4.30 -0.35
C ALA A 48 0.05 5.50 -1.26
N MET A 49 0.65 6.66 -0.99
CA MET A 49 0.55 7.86 -1.82
C MET A 49 1.18 7.68 -3.21
N LEU A 50 2.33 7.00 -3.31
CA LEU A 50 2.89 6.67 -4.63
C LEU A 50 1.96 5.77 -5.44
N LYS A 51 1.20 4.87 -4.81
CA LYS A 51 0.21 4.05 -5.54
C LYS A 51 -0.86 4.93 -6.20
N ILE A 52 -1.27 6.04 -5.58
CA ILE A 52 -2.20 7.02 -6.18
C ILE A 52 -1.60 7.62 -7.47
N LYS A 53 -0.31 8.01 -7.44
CA LYS A 53 0.37 8.57 -8.61
C LYS A 53 0.57 7.56 -9.75
N HIS A 54 0.84 6.30 -9.43
CA HIS A 54 1.19 5.28 -10.42
C HIS A 54 -0.02 4.57 -11.04
N VAL A 55 -1.23 4.77 -10.50
CA VAL A 55 -2.47 4.17 -11.02
C VAL A 55 -3.49 5.27 -11.33
N PRO A 56 -3.24 6.09 -12.38
CA PRO A 56 -4.11 7.24 -12.71
C PRO A 56 -5.53 6.81 -13.09
N MET A 57 -5.69 5.65 -13.75
CA MET A 57 -7.00 5.12 -14.15
C MET A 57 -7.91 4.84 -12.94
N GLN A 58 -7.35 4.29 -11.85
CA GLN A 58 -8.11 4.04 -10.62
C GLN A 58 -8.62 5.35 -9.99
N LEU A 59 -7.77 6.39 -9.98
CA LEU A 59 -8.16 7.68 -9.42
C LEU A 59 -9.26 8.34 -10.27
N PHE A 60 -9.14 8.21 -11.60
CA PHE A 60 -10.15 8.65 -12.54
C PHE A 60 -11.50 7.97 -12.28
N ASP A 61 -11.53 6.64 -12.17
CA ASP A 61 -12.78 5.90 -11.96
C ASP A 61 -13.46 6.27 -10.63
N VAL A 62 -12.68 6.34 -9.53
CA VAL A 62 -13.18 6.70 -8.20
C VAL A 62 -13.74 8.13 -8.15
N THR A 63 -13.29 9.02 -9.03
CA THR A 63 -13.74 10.42 -9.05
C THR A 63 -14.88 10.61 -10.06
N MET A 64 -14.74 10.06 -11.26
CA MET A 64 -15.64 10.32 -12.37
C MET A 64 -16.94 9.54 -12.27
N PHE A 65 -16.91 8.31 -11.73
CA PHE A 65 -18.12 7.51 -11.56
C PHE A 65 -19.13 8.14 -10.57
N PRO A 66 -18.72 8.59 -9.36
CA PRO A 66 -19.63 9.31 -8.46
C PRO A 66 -20.18 10.61 -9.05
N ILE A 67 -19.35 11.38 -9.78
CA ILE A 67 -19.80 12.61 -10.44
C ILE A 67 -20.87 12.29 -11.48
N MET A 68 -20.63 11.32 -12.37
CA MET A 68 -21.62 10.92 -13.38
C MET A 68 -22.92 10.44 -12.72
N MET A 69 -22.84 9.62 -11.68
CA MET A 69 -24.02 9.15 -10.95
C MET A 69 -24.78 10.30 -10.28
N THR A 70 -24.06 11.26 -9.67
CA THR A 70 -24.67 12.45 -9.06
C THR A 70 -25.39 13.29 -10.11
N LEU A 71 -24.73 13.59 -11.23
CA LEU A 71 -25.31 14.38 -12.33
C LEU A 71 -26.52 13.66 -12.95
N MET A 72 -26.39 12.37 -13.24
CA MET A 72 -27.50 11.58 -13.79
C MET A 72 -28.68 11.59 -12.82
N PHE A 73 -28.49 11.26 -11.55
CA PHE A 73 -29.61 11.19 -10.61
C PHE A 73 -30.24 12.55 -10.32
N THR A 74 -29.46 13.61 -10.22
CA THR A 74 -29.98 14.95 -9.96
C THR A 74 -30.76 15.52 -11.14
N PHE A 75 -30.21 15.44 -12.36
CA PHE A 75 -30.82 16.05 -13.54
C PHE A 75 -31.82 15.15 -14.25
N LEU A 76 -31.62 13.82 -14.26
CA LEU A 76 -32.54 12.87 -14.89
C LEU A 76 -33.70 12.50 -13.96
N PHE A 77 -33.40 12.25 -12.68
CA PHE A 77 -34.38 11.73 -11.73
C PHE A 77 -34.84 12.75 -10.69
N GLY A 78 -34.08 13.81 -10.38
CA GLY A 78 -34.45 14.79 -9.35
C GLY A 78 -35.71 15.59 -9.68
N GLY A 79 -35.88 16.00 -10.94
CA GLY A 79 -37.12 16.63 -11.40
C GLY A 79 -38.32 15.68 -11.46
N ALA A 80 -38.08 14.39 -11.74
CA ALA A 80 -39.13 13.39 -11.93
C ALA A 80 -39.58 12.71 -10.63
N LEU A 81 -38.70 12.55 -9.63
CA LEU A 81 -38.97 11.81 -8.40
C LEU A 81 -39.37 12.70 -7.21
N ALA A 82 -38.85 13.93 -7.11
CA ALA A 82 -39.04 14.76 -5.91
C ALA A 82 -39.75 16.09 -6.19
N GLY A 83 -40.09 16.41 -7.44
CA GLY A 83 -40.68 17.70 -7.81
C GLY A 83 -39.73 18.90 -7.68
N SER A 84 -38.59 18.75 -6.98
CA SER A 84 -37.50 19.72 -6.95
C SER A 84 -36.13 19.03 -6.93
N VAL A 85 -35.20 19.55 -7.72
CA VAL A 85 -33.81 19.04 -7.78
C VAL A 85 -33.08 19.24 -6.45
N GLY A 86 -33.39 20.32 -5.73
CA GLY A 86 -32.76 20.67 -4.45
C GLY A 86 -33.03 19.66 -3.34
N GLU A 87 -34.29 19.29 -3.10
CA GLU A 87 -34.61 18.32 -2.05
C GLU A 87 -34.07 16.93 -2.35
N TYR A 88 -34.08 16.52 -3.63
CA TYR A 88 -33.52 15.24 -4.04
C TYR A 88 -32.01 15.16 -3.83
N LEU A 89 -31.29 16.27 -4.06
CA LEU A 89 -29.85 16.35 -3.84
C LEU A 89 -29.48 16.04 -2.39
N HIS A 90 -30.21 16.59 -1.42
CA HIS A 90 -29.95 16.37 0.01
C HIS A 90 -30.18 14.91 0.43
N PHE A 91 -31.11 14.22 -0.23
CA PHE A 91 -31.33 12.79 -0.01
C PHE A 91 -30.26 11.91 -0.68
N LEU A 92 -29.83 12.27 -1.88
CA LEU A 92 -28.92 11.49 -2.71
C LEU A 92 -27.45 11.57 -2.27
N LEU A 93 -26.98 12.78 -1.91
CA LEU A 93 -25.58 13.05 -1.56
C LEU A 93 -24.98 12.11 -0.50
N PRO A 94 -25.61 11.85 0.67
CA PRO A 94 -25.04 10.94 1.65
C PRO A 94 -24.89 9.50 1.13
N GLY A 95 -25.79 9.05 0.24
CA GLY A 95 -25.70 7.73 -0.39
C GLY A 95 -24.49 7.63 -1.32
N ILE A 96 -24.26 8.65 -2.15
CA ILE A 96 -23.10 8.72 -3.05
C ILE A 96 -21.80 8.81 -2.25
N PHE A 97 -21.79 9.55 -1.15
CA PHE A 97 -20.64 9.64 -0.25
C PHE A 97 -20.27 8.27 0.33
N VAL A 98 -21.24 7.53 0.89
CA VAL A 98 -21.01 6.18 1.44
C VAL A 98 -20.54 5.22 0.35
N MET A 99 -21.13 5.28 -0.85
CA MET A 99 -20.71 4.46 -1.99
C MET A 99 -19.24 4.74 -2.36
N THR A 100 -18.86 6.02 -2.42
CA THR A 100 -17.49 6.44 -2.76
C THR A 100 -16.48 5.97 -1.72
N VAL A 101 -16.79 6.14 -0.42
CA VAL A 101 -15.94 5.66 0.68
C VAL A 101 -15.78 4.13 0.63
N THR A 102 -16.86 3.41 0.38
CA THR A 102 -16.84 1.94 0.25
C THR A 102 -15.96 1.51 -0.92
N MET A 103 -16.05 2.20 -2.04
CA MET A 103 -15.23 1.90 -3.21
C MET A 103 -13.74 2.13 -2.95
N ILE A 104 -13.38 3.25 -2.31
CA ILE A 104 -11.99 3.56 -1.91
C ILE A 104 -11.44 2.45 -1.00
N SER A 105 -12.22 2.03 0.00
CA SER A 105 -11.84 0.96 0.92
C SER A 105 -11.57 -0.38 0.20
N MET A 106 -12.40 -0.74 -0.79
CA MET A 106 -12.19 -1.94 -1.60
C MET A 106 -10.83 -1.91 -2.32
N TYR A 107 -10.44 -0.77 -2.88
CA TYR A 107 -9.13 -0.65 -3.51
C TYR A 107 -7.96 -0.83 -2.54
N THR A 108 -8.08 -0.28 -1.33
CA THR A 108 -7.07 -0.45 -0.30
C THR A 108 -7.01 -1.91 0.17
N ALA A 109 -8.15 -2.58 0.29
CA ALA A 109 -8.21 -4.01 0.57
C ALA A 109 -7.54 -4.86 -0.52
N MET A 110 -7.77 -4.56 -1.81
CA MET A 110 -7.07 -5.21 -2.92
C MET A 110 -5.56 -4.98 -2.89
N ALA A 111 -5.14 -3.75 -2.59
CA ALA A 111 -3.73 -3.40 -2.48
C ALA A 111 -3.05 -4.14 -1.31
N LEU A 112 -3.75 -4.27 -0.17
CA LEU A 112 -3.31 -5.02 0.99
C LEU A 112 -3.23 -6.52 0.70
N ASN A 113 -4.25 -7.07 0.04
CA ASN A 113 -4.26 -8.46 -0.41
C ASN A 113 -3.09 -8.76 -1.35
N ASN A 114 -2.79 -7.87 -2.28
CA ASN A 114 -1.63 -8.02 -3.17
C ASN A 114 -0.30 -8.01 -2.39
N ASP A 115 -0.17 -7.14 -1.38
CA ASP A 115 1.00 -7.09 -0.51
C ASP A 115 1.14 -8.40 0.31
N ILE A 116 0.04 -9.02 0.75
CA ILE A 116 0.03 -10.33 1.43
C ILE A 116 0.40 -11.46 0.46
N THR A 117 -0.28 -11.54 -0.69
CA THR A 117 -0.10 -12.59 -1.70
C THR A 117 1.33 -12.61 -2.26
N LYS A 118 1.99 -11.45 -2.34
CA LYS A 118 3.40 -11.33 -2.75
C LYS A 118 4.42 -11.62 -1.64
N GLY A 119 3.98 -11.99 -0.45
CA GLY A 119 4.86 -12.29 0.69
C GLY A 119 5.59 -11.06 1.26
N ILE A 120 5.12 -9.83 0.96
CA ILE A 120 5.75 -8.60 1.50
C ILE A 120 5.60 -8.58 3.03
N PHE A 121 4.49 -9.09 3.56
CA PHE A 121 4.24 -9.21 4.99
C PHE A 121 5.24 -10.13 5.71
N ASP A 122 5.72 -11.19 5.06
CA ASP A 122 6.71 -12.08 5.66
C ASP A 122 8.08 -11.41 5.76
N ARG A 123 8.44 -10.61 4.75
CA ARG A 123 9.64 -9.74 4.81
C ARG A 123 9.52 -8.69 5.92
N PHE A 124 8.31 -8.18 6.13
CA PHE A 124 8.08 -7.25 7.24
C PHE A 124 8.22 -7.90 8.62
N ARG A 125 7.90 -9.19 8.75
CA ARG A 125 8.07 -9.92 10.01
C ARG A 125 9.53 -10.11 10.41
N SER A 126 10.46 -10.15 9.46
CA SER A 126 11.90 -10.29 9.72
C SER A 126 12.64 -8.96 9.92
N LEU A 127 12.03 -7.84 9.49
CA LEU A 127 12.57 -6.49 9.69
C LEU A 127 12.24 -5.96 11.10
N PRO A 128 13.18 -5.30 11.79
CA PRO A 128 12.94 -4.71 13.11
C PRO A 128 12.23 -3.34 12.99
N PHE A 129 10.92 -3.34 12.66
CA PHE A 129 10.09 -2.12 12.65
C PHE A 129 8.67 -2.37 13.21
N TRP A 130 7.93 -1.29 13.46
CA TRP A 130 6.59 -1.34 14.04
C TRP A 130 5.55 -1.96 13.08
N ARG A 131 5.15 -3.21 13.34
CA ARG A 131 4.24 -3.99 12.47
C ARG A 131 2.89 -3.31 12.14
N PRO A 132 2.22 -2.59 13.06
CA PRO A 132 0.99 -1.87 12.75
C PRO A 132 1.15 -0.78 11.68
N ALA A 133 2.38 -0.33 11.39
CA ALA A 133 2.65 0.72 10.42
C ALA A 133 2.10 0.42 9.00
N VAL A 134 1.89 -0.85 8.64
CA VAL A 134 1.30 -1.22 7.33
C VAL A 134 -0.16 -0.78 7.22
N ILE A 135 -0.92 -1.00 8.30
CA ILE A 135 -2.33 -0.60 8.36
C ILE A 135 -2.42 0.92 8.57
N VAL A 136 -1.62 1.46 9.49
CA VAL A 136 -1.62 2.91 9.77
C VAL A 136 -1.20 3.72 8.54
N GLY A 137 -0.16 3.28 7.83
CA GLY A 137 0.28 3.91 6.59
C GLY A 137 -0.78 3.85 5.48
N ALA A 138 -1.48 2.73 5.35
CA ALA A 138 -2.61 2.62 4.42
C ALA A 138 -3.75 3.59 4.78
N LEU A 139 -4.11 3.68 6.05
CA LEU A 139 -5.17 4.59 6.54
C LEU A 139 -4.81 6.07 6.34
N LEU A 140 -3.54 6.43 6.55
CA LEU A 140 -3.02 7.76 6.23
C LEU A 140 -3.11 8.07 4.73
N GLY A 141 -2.84 7.10 3.86
CA GLY A 141 -3.04 7.23 2.42
C GLY A 141 -4.51 7.39 2.04
N ASP A 142 -5.40 6.64 2.69
CA ASP A 142 -6.84 6.72 2.46
C ASP A 142 -7.41 8.07 2.90
N THR A 143 -6.86 8.69 3.95
CA THR A 143 -7.29 10.02 4.42
C THR A 143 -7.22 11.04 3.28
N VAL A 144 -6.16 11.01 2.46
CA VAL A 144 -6.05 11.90 1.30
C VAL A 144 -7.15 11.62 0.28
N ARG A 145 -7.42 10.34 0.00
CA ARG A 145 -8.49 9.93 -0.94
C ARG A 145 -9.86 10.36 -0.45
N TYR A 146 -10.15 10.21 0.84
CA TYR A 146 -11.40 10.66 1.45
C TYR A 146 -11.52 12.18 1.44
N THR A 147 -10.42 12.91 1.63
CA THR A 147 -10.41 14.37 1.55
C THR A 147 -10.76 14.82 0.14
N VAL A 148 -10.16 14.20 -0.89
CA VAL A 148 -10.49 14.49 -2.30
C VAL A 148 -11.95 14.14 -2.60
N ALA A 149 -12.41 12.96 -2.19
CA ALA A 149 -13.81 12.55 -2.38
C ALA A 149 -14.79 13.53 -1.71
N SER A 150 -14.49 14.00 -0.50
CA SER A 150 -15.31 14.99 0.22
C SER A 150 -15.29 16.38 -0.40
N VAL A 151 -14.28 16.74 -1.20
CA VAL A 151 -14.24 18.02 -1.92
C VAL A 151 -14.98 17.93 -3.25
N VAL A 152 -15.01 16.75 -3.84
CA VAL A 152 -15.66 16.48 -5.14
C VAL A 152 -17.17 16.34 -5.01
N VAL A 153 -17.64 15.70 -3.94
CA VAL A 153 -19.05 15.48 -3.61
C VAL A 153 -19.59 16.65 -2.81
#